data_AF-A0A377XMF4-F1
#
_entry.id   AF-A0A377XMF4-F1
#
_cell.length_a   1.000
_cell.length_b   1.000
_cell.length_c   1.000
_cell.angle_alpha   90.00
_cell.angle_beta   90.00
_cell.angle_gamma   90.00
#
_symmetry.space_group_name_H-M   'P 1'
#
loop_
_entity.id
_entity.type
_entity.pdbx_description
1 polymer ?
#
loop_
_entity_poly.entity_id
_entity_poly.type
_entity_poly.pdbx_seq_one_letter_code
_entity_poly.pdbx_strand_id
1 'polypeptide(L)'
;MVASAGEDRPPATTVRLDALQRLGFQLVEGEVDLALPVGSPADAGADVAVEADIAPLREQAAQAFAMSRFRAPWYAADASGRFYAQWIEKCGARHLRSSVPDLPPS
;
A
#
# COMPACT_ATOMS: atom_id res chain seq x y z
N MET A 1 -15.35 -28.24 41.07
CA MET A 1 -15.62 -28.42 39.62
C MET A 1 -14.39 -27.95 38.89
N VAL A 2 -13.54 -28.89 38.48
CA VAL A 2 -12.33 -28.62 37.71
C VAL A 2 -12.75 -28.32 36.28
N ALA A 3 -12.64 -27.07 35.86
CA ALA A 3 -12.78 -26.73 34.45
C ALA A 3 -11.48 -27.13 33.75
N SER A 4 -11.61 -28.08 32.82
CA SER A 4 -10.57 -28.64 31.98
C SER A 4 -9.61 -27.59 31.44
N ALA A 5 -8.33 -27.97 31.36
CA ALA A 5 -7.29 -27.27 30.64
C ALA A 5 -7.84 -26.81 29.27
N GLY A 6 -8.02 -25.50 29.13
CA GLY A 6 -8.20 -24.87 27.83
C GLY A 6 -6.93 -25.14 27.05
N GLU A 7 -7.05 -25.95 26.01
CA GLU A 7 -5.95 -26.32 25.15
C GLU A 7 -5.24 -25.05 24.66
N ASP A 8 -3.96 -24.94 24.99
CA ASP A 8 -3.03 -23.88 24.59
C ASP A 8 -2.75 -24.00 23.08
N ARG A 9 -3.82 -23.89 22.28
CA ARG A 9 -3.76 -24.01 20.84
C ARG A 9 -3.35 -22.65 20.30
N PRO A 10 -2.16 -22.54 19.69
CA PRO A 10 -1.77 -21.30 19.03
C PRO A 10 -2.83 -20.93 17.98
N PRO A 11 -3.16 -19.64 17.82
CA PRO A 11 -4.19 -19.21 16.87
C PRO A 11 -3.90 -19.75 15.46
N ALA A 12 -4.93 -19.99 14.65
CA ALA A 12 -4.76 -20.60 13.32
C ALA A 12 -3.76 -19.85 12.42
N THR A 13 -3.57 -18.55 12.66
CA THR A 13 -2.60 -17.68 11.99
C THR A 13 -1.15 -18.03 12.34
N THR A 14 -0.84 -18.34 13.60
CA THR A 14 0.53 -18.72 14.01
C THR A 14 0.85 -20.13 13.52
N VAL A 15 -0.12 -21.07 13.54
CA VAL A 15 0.07 -22.40 12.93
C VAL A 15 0.42 -22.32 11.44
N ARG A 16 -0.21 -21.41 10.70
CA ARG A 16 0.10 -21.16 9.29
C ARG A 16 1.48 -20.53 9.12
N LEU A 17 1.82 -19.55 9.94
CA LEU A 17 3.14 -18.89 9.91
C LEU A 17 4.26 -19.90 10.17
N ASP A 18 4.10 -20.76 11.18
CA ASP A 18 5.06 -21.83 11.50
C ASP A 18 5.18 -22.85 10.35
N ALA A 19 4.07 -23.17 9.69
CA ALA A 19 4.09 -24.06 8.51
C ALA A 19 4.86 -23.43 7.34
N LEU A 20 4.67 -22.14 7.06
CA LEU A 20 5.40 -21.42 6.02
C LEU A 20 6.89 -21.31 6.35
N GLN A 21 7.24 -21.03 7.60
CA GLN A 21 8.65 -20.99 8.04
C GLN A 21 9.33 -22.35 7.89
N ARG A 22 8.63 -23.45 8.17
CA ARG A 22 9.15 -24.81 7.90
C ARG A 22 9.37 -25.10 6.42
N LEU A 23 8.68 -24.40 5.52
CA LEU A 23 8.90 -24.45 4.08
C LEU A 23 10.00 -23.46 3.60
N GLY A 24 10.67 -22.76 4.53
CA GLY A 24 11.75 -21.83 4.22
C GLY A 24 11.30 -20.40 3.88
N PHE A 25 10.01 -20.08 4.05
CA PHE A 25 9.55 -18.69 3.91
C PHE A 25 10.12 -17.84 5.05
N GLN A 26 10.50 -16.61 4.71
CA GLN A 26 11.06 -15.65 5.65
C GLN A 26 10.15 -14.42 5.70
N LEU A 27 10.06 -13.81 6.88
CA LEU A 27 9.28 -12.59 7.08
C LEU A 27 9.95 -11.44 6.33
N VAL A 28 9.17 -10.75 5.50
CA VAL A 28 9.60 -9.51 4.85
C VAL A 28 9.21 -8.31 5.70
N GLU A 29 7.93 -8.19 6.05
CA GLU A 29 7.33 -7.06 6.77
C GLU A 29 5.97 -7.48 7.34
N GLY A 30 5.52 -6.82 8.41
CA GLY A 30 4.15 -6.94 8.93
C GLY A 30 3.32 -5.71 8.56
N GLU A 31 2.03 -5.90 8.34
CA GLU A 31 1.08 -4.84 7.97
C GLU A 31 0.04 -4.65 9.08
N VAL A 32 -0.38 -3.41 9.30
CA VAL A 32 -1.46 -3.06 10.22
C VAL A 32 -2.47 -2.22 9.47
N ASP A 33 -3.67 -2.77 9.30
CA ASP A 33 -4.80 -2.06 8.71
C ASP A 33 -5.56 -1.28 9.79
N LEU A 34 -5.71 0.02 9.57
CA LEU A 34 -6.40 0.94 10.46
C LEU A 34 -7.64 1.50 9.74
N ALA A 35 -8.73 1.69 10.48
CA ALA A 35 -9.94 2.34 9.98
C ALA A 35 -10.29 3.52 10.89
N LEU A 36 -10.56 4.68 10.27
CA LEU A 36 -11.07 5.86 10.96
C LEU A 36 -12.47 6.20 10.42
N PRO A 37 -13.44 6.55 11.28
CA PRO A 37 -14.74 7.01 10.81
C PRO A 37 -14.59 8.35 10.08
N VAL A 38 -15.24 8.47 8.93
CA VAL A 38 -15.26 9.73 8.17
C VAL A 38 -16.25 10.69 8.83
N GLY A 39 -15.73 11.76 9.43
CA GLY A 39 -16.53 12.85 10.00
C GLY A 39 -16.81 13.98 9.01
N SER A 40 -16.91 15.21 9.52
CA SER A 40 -16.93 16.43 8.70
C SER A 40 -15.56 17.11 8.78
N PRO A 41 -14.58 16.73 7.94
CA PRO A 41 -13.26 17.35 7.94
C PRO A 41 -13.37 18.81 7.50
N ALA A 42 -12.50 19.66 8.04
CA ALA A 42 -12.26 20.98 7.47
C ALA A 42 -11.60 20.83 6.08
N ASP A 43 -11.77 21.84 5.23
CA ASP A 43 -11.04 21.89 3.97
C ASP A 43 -9.53 21.93 4.24
N ALA A 44 -8.80 21.00 3.62
CA ALA A 44 -7.36 20.87 3.76
C ALA A 44 -6.59 21.83 2.83
N GLY A 45 -7.27 22.51 1.91
CA GLY A 45 -6.65 23.39 0.92
C GLY A 45 -5.74 22.66 -0.06
N ALA A 46 -6.05 21.39 -0.36
CA ALA A 46 -5.26 20.54 -1.25
C ALA A 46 -5.80 20.61 -2.68
N ASP A 47 -4.93 20.93 -3.63
CA ASP A 47 -5.26 20.93 -5.05
C ASP A 47 -5.17 19.53 -5.66
N VAL A 48 -5.95 19.35 -6.73
CA VAL A 48 -5.86 18.16 -7.58
C VAL A 48 -4.58 18.22 -8.41
N ALA A 49 -3.78 17.16 -8.35
CA ALA A 49 -2.55 17.05 -9.14
C ALA A 49 -2.83 17.11 -10.65
N VAL A 50 -2.03 17.91 -11.36
CA VAL A 50 -2.05 18.07 -12.81
C VAL A 50 -0.93 17.28 -13.48
N GLU A 51 -0.90 17.23 -14.82
CA GLU A 51 0.10 16.47 -15.58
C GLU A 51 1.54 16.90 -15.26
N ALA A 52 1.76 18.19 -15.02
CA ALA A 52 3.06 18.73 -14.63
C ALA A 52 3.57 18.18 -13.28
N ASP A 53 2.66 17.75 -12.40
CA ASP A 53 3.01 17.21 -11.08
C ASP A 53 3.43 15.74 -11.13
N ILE A 54 3.17 15.03 -12.24
CA ILE A 54 3.43 13.59 -12.33
C ILE A 54 4.93 13.29 -12.15
N ALA A 55 5.80 14.02 -12.84
CA ALA A 55 7.25 13.82 -12.73
C ALA A 55 7.78 14.02 -11.30
N PRO A 56 7.53 15.15 -10.61
CA PRO A 56 7.98 15.32 -9.23
C PRO A 56 7.33 14.34 -8.25
N LEU A 57 6.04 14.01 -8.41
CA LEU A 57 5.36 13.03 -7.56
C LEU A 57 5.98 11.63 -7.68
N ARG A 58 6.38 11.23 -8.89
CA ARG A 58 7.06 9.95 -9.12
C ARG A 58 8.38 9.85 -8.36
N GLU A 59 9.17 10.92 -8.39
CA GLU A 59 10.45 10.97 -7.67
C GLU A 59 10.24 10.92 -6.15
N GLN A 60 9.30 11.72 -5.64
CA GLN A 60 8.96 11.73 -4.21
C GLN A 60 8.46 10.37 -3.73
N ALA A 61 7.57 9.71 -4.50
CA ALA A 61 7.07 8.38 -4.16
C ALA A 61 8.19 7.32 -4.19
N ALA A 62 9.10 7.38 -5.16
CA ALA A 62 10.21 6.44 -5.24
C ALA A 62 11.13 6.53 -4.01
N GLN A 63 11.36 7.73 -3.49
CA GLN A 63 12.21 7.96 -2.32
C GLN A 63 11.47 7.62 -1.02
N ALA A 64 10.24 8.10 -0.84
CA ALA A 64 9.45 7.94 0.38
C ALA A 64 9.14 6.46 0.69
N PHE A 65 8.90 5.66 -0.36
CA PHE A 65 8.53 4.25 -0.21
C PHE A 65 9.66 3.29 -0.60
N ALA A 66 10.93 3.72 -0.55
CA ALA A 66 12.08 2.89 -0.92
C ALA A 66 12.20 1.60 -0.07
N MET A 67 11.79 1.65 1.20
CA MET A 67 11.94 0.56 2.17
C MET A 67 10.69 -0.34 2.33
N SER A 68 9.85 -0.42 1.30
CA SER A 68 8.68 -1.32 1.31
C SER A 68 9.05 -2.81 1.25
N ARG A 69 8.05 -3.70 1.29
CA ARG A 69 8.20 -5.13 0.95
C ARG A 69 8.88 -5.46 -0.40
N PHE A 70 9.04 -4.49 -1.31
CA PHE A 70 9.78 -4.65 -2.57
C PHE A 70 11.26 -4.23 -2.47
N ARG A 71 11.83 -4.20 -1.26
CA ARG A 71 13.24 -3.83 -1.00
C ARG A 71 14.22 -4.98 -1.20
N ALA A 72 15.51 -4.63 -1.25
CA ALA A 72 16.61 -5.59 -1.12
C ALA A 72 16.61 -6.23 0.29
N PRO A 73 17.00 -7.51 0.44
CA PRO A 73 17.57 -8.40 -0.60
C PRO A 73 16.51 -9.15 -1.43
N TRP A 74 15.22 -8.92 -1.22
CA TRP A 74 14.13 -9.67 -1.87
C TRP A 74 13.97 -9.32 -3.35
N TYR A 75 14.23 -8.06 -3.70
CA TYR A 75 14.19 -7.54 -5.06
C TYR A 75 15.44 -6.70 -5.35
N ALA A 76 15.61 -6.29 -6.62
CA ALA A 76 16.62 -5.30 -7.00
C ALA A 76 16.47 -4.00 -6.19
N ALA A 77 17.58 -3.32 -5.91
CA ALA A 77 17.61 -2.15 -5.03
C ALA A 77 16.68 -1.01 -5.46
N ASP A 78 16.39 -0.88 -6.76
CA ASP A 78 15.53 0.14 -7.34
C ASP A 78 14.08 -0.33 -7.59
N ALA A 79 13.76 -1.60 -7.30
CA ALA A 79 12.44 -2.17 -7.57
C ALA A 79 11.32 -1.47 -6.79
N SER A 80 11.54 -1.19 -5.50
CA SER A 80 10.57 -0.44 -4.68
C SER A 80 10.31 0.94 -5.27
N GLY A 81 11.37 1.68 -5.64
CA GLY A 81 11.24 3.01 -6.22
C GLY A 81 10.44 3.01 -7.52
N ARG A 82 10.75 2.09 -8.44
CA ARG A 82 10.01 1.94 -9.71
C ARG A 82 8.54 1.56 -9.49
N PHE A 83 8.24 0.77 -8.46
CA PHE A 83 6.87 0.36 -8.14
C PHE A 83 6.04 1.56 -7.69
N TYR A 84 6.50 2.32 -6.69
CA TYR A 84 5.74 3.46 -6.15
C TYR A 84 5.70 4.66 -7.08
N ALA A 85 6.75 4.89 -7.89
CA ALA A 85 6.69 5.86 -8.98
C ALA A 85 5.58 5.51 -9.99
N GLN A 86 5.47 4.24 -10.40
CA GLN A 86 4.38 3.83 -11.30
C GLN A 86 3.00 3.86 -10.64
N TRP A 87 2.93 3.58 -9.34
CA TRP A 87 1.67 3.65 -8.60
C TRP A 87 1.12 5.08 -8.63
N ILE A 88 1.92 6.08 -8.23
CA ILE A 88 1.44 7.45 -8.16
C ILE A 88 1.06 8.01 -9.54
N GLU A 89 1.81 7.66 -10.58
CA GLU A 89 1.46 8.01 -11.97
C GLU A 89 0.09 7.44 -12.36
N LYS A 90 -0.19 6.17 -12.04
CA LYS A 90 -1.48 5.55 -12.36
C LYS A 90 -2.64 6.18 -11.60
N CYS A 91 -2.42 6.59 -10.35
CA CYS A 91 -3.41 7.31 -9.55
C CYS A 91 -3.72 8.68 -10.16
N GLY A 92 -2.69 9.48 -10.45
CA GLY A 92 -2.86 10.80 -11.08
C GLY A 92 -3.46 10.73 -12.49
N ALA A 93 -2.93 9.85 -13.34
CA ALA A 93 -3.41 9.69 -14.72
C ALA A 93 -4.86 9.19 -14.81
N ARG A 94 -5.32 8.35 -13.85
CA ARG A 94 -6.72 7.93 -13.79
C ARG A 94 -7.64 9.14 -13.54
N HIS A 95 -7.23 10.05 -12.66
CA HIS A 95 -8.02 11.22 -12.33
C HIS A 95 -8.08 12.22 -13.51
N LEU A 96 -6.96 12.44 -14.21
CA LEU A 96 -6.93 13.28 -15.41
C LEU A 96 -7.84 12.76 -16.53
N ARG A 97 -7.94 11.43 -16.69
CA ARG A 97 -8.84 10.80 -17.69
C ARG A 97 -10.32 10.92 -17.33
N SER A 98 -10.68 11.03 -16.05
CA SER A 98 -12.07 11.22 -15.62
C SER A 98 -12.54 12.68 -15.69
N SER A 99 -11.65 13.63 -15.97
CA SER A 99 -11.94 15.07 -15.95
C SER A 99 -12.12 15.71 -17.33
N VAL A 100 -12.19 14.93 -18.42
CA VAL A 100 -12.54 15.45 -19.76
C VAL A 100 -14.06 15.68 -19.81
N PRO A 101 -14.55 16.90 -20.05
CA PRO A 101 -15.99 17.15 -20.16
C PRO A 101 -16.56 16.53 -21.45
N ASP A 102 -17.76 15.97 -21.37
CA ASP A 102 -18.55 15.55 -22.54
C ASP A 102 -18.74 16.75 -23.48
N LEU A 103 -18.26 16.62 -24.73
CA LEU A 103 -18.55 17.58 -25.79
C LEU A 103 -20.04 17.50 -26.18
N PRO A 104 -20.77 18.62 -26.27
CA PRO A 104 -22.16 18.58 -26.72
C PRO A 104 -22.23 18.15 -28.20
N PRO A 105 -23.27 17.39 -28.61
CA PRO A 105 -23.44 16.99 -30.00
C PRO A 105 -23.76 18.20 -30.89
N SER A 106 -23.16 18.20 -32.09
CA SER A 106 -23.32 19.21 -33.14
C SER A 106 -24.74 19.35 -33.67
#